data_AF-A0A1A9ZC12-F1
#
_entry.id   AF-A0A1A9ZC12-F1
#
_cell.length_a   1.000
_cell.length_b   1.000
_cell.length_c   1.000
_cell.angle_alpha   90.00
_cell.angle_beta   90.00
_cell.angle_gamma   90.00
#
_symmetry.space_group_name_H-M   'P 1'
#
loop_
_entity.id
_entity.type
_entity.pdbx_description
1 polymer ?
#
loop_
_entity_poly.entity_id
_entity_poly.type
_entity_poly.pdbx_seq_one_letter_code
_entity_poly.pdbx_strand_id
1 'polypeptide(L)'
;MKLILSAIFEQGTDEVQSAFKYAMLNHNLNVSSRRFELQAYVDVINTADAFKLSRLICNQFSRGVYSMLGAVSPDSFDTLHSYSNTFQMPFVTPWFPEKVLTPSSGFLDFAISMRPDYHQAIIDTIQFYGWRKIIYLYDSHDGKYGYKYKNIYTLHTHNYRYK
;
A
#
# COMPACT_ATOMS: atom_id res chain seq x y z
N MET A 1 1.38 -19.91 21.00
CA MET A 1 1.22 -20.00 19.53
C MET A 1 2.09 -18.94 18.87
N LYS A 2 2.82 -19.28 17.82
CA LYS A 2 3.65 -18.33 17.06
C LYS A 2 3.00 -18.09 15.70
N LEU A 3 2.86 -16.83 15.32
CA LEU A 3 2.33 -16.41 14.02
C LEU A 3 3.48 -15.79 13.24
N ILE A 4 3.78 -16.37 12.08
CA ILE A 4 4.93 -16.01 11.26
C ILE A 4 4.45 -15.10 10.11
N LEU A 5 5.06 -13.94 9.99
CA LEU A 5 4.78 -12.92 8.99
C LEU A 5 5.96 -12.79 8.02
N SER A 6 5.69 -12.31 6.82
CA SER A 6 6.71 -11.78 5.91
C SER A 6 6.63 -10.26 5.93
N ALA A 7 7.76 -9.57 5.99
CA ALA A 7 7.83 -8.11 5.91
C ALA A 7 8.83 -7.70 4.82
N ILE A 8 8.32 -7.09 3.76
CA ILE A 8 9.08 -6.70 2.57
C ILE A 8 9.19 -5.17 2.54
N PHE A 9 10.41 -4.65 2.47
CA PHE A 9 10.67 -3.21 2.47
C PHE A 9 11.48 -2.81 1.23
N GLU A 10 11.06 -1.71 0.61
CA GLU A 10 11.84 -1.01 -0.41
C GLU A 10 13.12 -0.41 0.19
N GLN A 11 14.19 -0.34 -0.60
CA GLN A 11 15.43 0.30 -0.18
C GLN A 11 15.17 1.79 0.14
N GLY A 12 15.72 2.27 1.26
CA GLY A 12 15.50 3.64 1.73
C GLY A 12 14.25 3.84 2.59
N THR A 13 13.52 2.78 2.95
CA THR A 13 12.37 2.86 3.88
C THR A 13 12.73 2.50 5.33
N ASP A 14 13.91 2.92 5.79
CA ASP A 14 14.46 2.55 7.10
C ASP A 14 13.57 2.99 8.29
N GLU A 15 12.90 4.13 8.16
CA GLU A 15 11.97 4.63 9.18
C GLU A 15 10.77 3.68 9.35
N VAL A 16 10.18 3.23 8.24
CA VAL A 16 9.03 2.31 8.26
C VAL A 16 9.46 0.94 8.77
N GLN A 17 10.63 0.46 8.37
CA GLN A 17 11.21 -0.78 8.88
C GLN A 17 11.44 -0.71 10.40
N SER A 18 11.93 0.41 10.91
CA SER A 18 12.18 0.64 12.33
C SER A 18 10.87 0.68 13.12
N ALA A 19 9.86 1.40 12.60
CA ALA A 19 8.52 1.43 13.18
C ALA A 19 7.88 0.04 13.25
N PHE A 20 8.03 -0.77 12.20
CA PHE A 20 7.55 -2.16 12.18
C PHE A 20 8.23 -3.01 13.26
N LYS A 21 9.57 -2.96 13.36
CA LYS A 21 10.33 -3.69 14.38
C LYS A 21 9.90 -3.28 15.79
N TYR A 22 9.74 -1.98 16.04
CA TYR A 22 9.28 -1.45 17.31
C TYR A 22 7.86 -1.94 17.67
N ALA A 23 6.93 -1.91 16.71
CA ALA A 23 5.58 -2.41 16.91
C ALA A 23 5.55 -3.91 17.25
N MET A 24 6.35 -4.72 16.55
CA MET A 24 6.49 -6.15 16.86
C MET A 24 7.05 -6.40 18.26
N LEU A 25 8.08 -5.66 18.65
CA LEU A 25 8.67 -5.75 20.00
C LEU A 25 7.63 -5.42 21.07
N ASN A 26 6.90 -4.31 20.91
CA ASN A 26 5.87 -3.92 21.86
C ASN A 26 4.76 -4.95 22.00
N HIS A 27 4.30 -5.52 20.88
CA HIS A 27 3.29 -6.60 20.90
C HIS A 27 3.80 -7.83 21.65
N ASN A 28 5.05 -8.24 21.40
CA ASN A 28 5.64 -9.43 22.02
C ASN A 28 6.01 -9.24 23.50
N LEU A 29 6.34 -8.01 23.93
CA LEU A 29 6.61 -7.67 25.33
C LEU A 29 5.34 -7.61 26.18
N ASN A 30 4.18 -7.36 25.58
CA ASN A 30 2.91 -7.27 26.29
C ASN A 30 2.31 -8.67 26.58
N VAL A 31 3.01 -9.44 27.43
CA VAL A 31 2.72 -10.85 27.72
C VAL A 31 1.34 -11.08 28.31
N SER A 32 0.79 -10.12 29.05
CA SER A 32 -0.51 -10.23 29.70
C SER A 32 -1.71 -10.09 28.74
N SER A 33 -1.55 -9.39 27.61
CA SER A 33 -2.65 -9.18 26.64
C SER A 33 -2.47 -9.95 25.33
N ARG A 34 -1.25 -10.37 24.98
CA ARG A 34 -0.99 -11.05 23.70
C ARG A 34 -1.46 -12.50 23.73
N ARG A 35 -2.28 -12.89 22.74
CA ARG A 35 -2.71 -14.29 22.55
C ARG A 35 -1.70 -15.14 21.78
N PHE A 36 -0.82 -14.50 21.02
CA PHE A 36 0.21 -15.14 20.20
C PHE A 36 1.46 -14.27 20.13
N GLU A 37 2.58 -14.92 19.82
CA GLU A 37 3.85 -14.27 19.51
C GLU A 37 3.95 -14.01 18.01
N LEU A 38 4.38 -12.80 17.64
CA LEU A 38 4.66 -12.44 16.26
C LEU A 38 6.14 -12.72 15.96
N GLN A 39 6.39 -13.43 14.86
CA GLN A 39 7.72 -13.57 14.28
C GLN A 39 7.66 -13.10 12.83
N ALA A 40 8.71 -12.47 12.31
CA ALA A 40 8.71 -11.96 10.95
C ALA A 40 10.04 -12.23 10.24
N TYR A 41 9.94 -12.65 8.98
CA TYR A 41 11.05 -12.61 8.04
C TYR A 41 11.09 -11.22 7.40
N VAL A 42 12.14 -10.46 7.66
CA VAL A 42 12.31 -9.09 7.16
C VAL A 42 13.29 -9.12 6.00
N ASP A 43 12.84 -8.67 4.83
CA ASP A 43 13.65 -8.61 3.62
C ASP A 43 13.60 -7.19 3.05
N VAL A 44 14.78 -6.64 2.74
CA VAL A 44 14.94 -5.31 2.14
C VAL A 44 15.52 -5.46 0.74
N ILE A 45 14.75 -5.10 -0.28
CA ILE A 45 15.14 -5.26 -1.68
C ILE A 45 14.76 -4.00 -2.48
N ASN A 46 15.38 -3.83 -3.64
CA ASN A 46 14.81 -2.93 -4.64
C ASN A 46 13.54 -3.60 -5.19
N THR A 47 12.37 -3.11 -4.80
CA THR A 47 11.10 -3.77 -5.15
C THR A 47 10.66 -3.43 -6.58
N ALA A 48 11.16 -2.34 -7.17
CA ALA A 48 10.92 -2.01 -8.58
C ALA A 48 11.47 -3.08 -9.54
N ASP A 49 12.43 -3.90 -9.09
CA ASP A 49 12.88 -5.10 -9.81
C ASP A 49 11.88 -6.25 -9.59
N ALA A 50 10.90 -6.35 -10.48
CA ALA A 50 9.84 -7.35 -10.41
C ALA A 50 10.37 -8.81 -10.36
N PHE A 51 11.52 -9.11 -10.98
CA PHE A 51 12.09 -10.45 -10.95
C PHE A 51 12.61 -10.82 -9.55
N LYS A 52 13.35 -9.90 -8.91
CA LYS A 52 13.80 -10.09 -7.52
C LYS A 52 12.62 -10.18 -6.56
N LEU A 53 11.61 -9.33 -6.77
CA LEU A 53 10.40 -9.33 -5.97
C LEU A 53 9.63 -10.66 -6.08
N SER A 54 9.35 -11.14 -7.29
CA SER A 54 8.68 -12.43 -7.53
C SER A 54 9.42 -13.59 -6.87
N ARG A 55 10.76 -13.64 -7.01
CA ARG A 55 11.56 -14.68 -6.36
C ARG A 55 11.47 -14.60 -4.84
N LEU A 56 11.51 -13.39 -4.28
CA LEU A 56 11.35 -13.18 -2.84
C LEU A 56 9.98 -13.66 -2.35
N ILE A 57 8.89 -13.29 -3.03
CA ILE A 57 7.52 -13.71 -2.68
C ILE A 57 7.42 -15.24 -2.63
N CYS A 58 7.90 -15.94 -3.67
CA CYS A 58 7.90 -17.40 -3.70
C CYS A 58 8.68 -18.00 -2.51
N ASN A 59 9.81 -17.41 -2.14
CA ASN A 59 10.58 -17.85 -0.98
C ASN A 59 9.78 -17.66 0.32
N GLN A 60 9.07 -16.54 0.50
CA GLN A 60 8.23 -16.33 1.69
C GLN A 60 7.09 -17.34 1.77
N PHE A 61 6.47 -17.66 0.64
CA PHE A 61 5.43 -18.69 0.60
C PHE A 61 5.98 -20.05 1.00
N SER A 62 7.18 -20.40 0.54
CA SER A 62 7.83 -21.66 0.93
C SER A 62 8.18 -21.73 2.43
N ARG A 63 8.34 -20.58 3.09
CA ARG A 63 8.57 -20.49 4.54
C ARG A 63 7.30 -20.65 5.38
N GLY A 64 6.12 -20.72 4.75
CA GLY A 64 4.85 -20.91 5.46
C GLY A 64 4.40 -19.69 6.26
N VAL A 65 4.58 -18.48 5.72
CA VAL A 65 4.07 -17.25 6.35
C VAL A 65 2.55 -17.16 6.27
N TYR A 66 1.93 -16.50 7.25
CA TYR A 66 0.47 -16.33 7.33
C TYR A 66 -0.04 -15.08 6.60
N SER A 67 0.85 -14.10 6.42
CA SER A 67 0.55 -12.84 5.75
C SER A 67 1.85 -12.17 5.34
N MET A 68 1.76 -11.39 4.27
CA MET A 68 2.81 -10.47 3.86
C MET A 68 2.46 -9.06 4.33
N LEU A 69 3.45 -8.32 4.76
CA LEU A 69 3.38 -6.89 5.04
C LEU A 69 4.48 -6.20 4.24
N GLY A 70 4.29 -4.95 3.86
CA GLY A 70 5.40 -4.24 3.25
C GLY A 70 5.12 -2.83 2.79
N ALA A 71 6.15 -1.99 2.89
CA ALA A 71 6.23 -0.69 2.23
C ALA A 71 7.08 -0.87 0.98
N VAL A 72 6.42 -0.88 -0.18
CA VAL A 72 7.01 -1.22 -1.47
C VAL A 72 6.82 -0.08 -2.45
N SER A 73 7.59 -0.06 -3.53
CA SER A 73 7.42 0.91 -4.60
C SER A 73 6.03 0.80 -5.26
N PRO A 74 5.46 1.89 -5.80
CA PRO A 74 4.23 1.83 -6.57
C PRO A 74 4.31 0.88 -7.76
N ASP A 75 5.48 0.77 -8.41
CA ASP A 75 5.73 -0.12 -9.55
C ASP A 75 5.58 -1.60 -9.20
N SER A 76 5.79 -1.94 -7.92
CA SER A 76 5.68 -3.30 -7.37
C SER A 76 4.24 -3.74 -7.12
N PHE A 77 3.29 -2.80 -7.17
CA PHE A 77 1.92 -2.99 -6.72
C PHE A 77 1.22 -4.11 -7.48
N ASP A 78 1.19 -4.03 -8.82
CA ASP A 78 0.46 -4.98 -9.65
C ASP A 78 0.97 -6.41 -9.45
N THR A 79 2.28 -6.56 -9.25
CA THR A 79 2.91 -7.86 -8.97
C THR A 79 2.41 -8.40 -7.64
N LEU A 80 2.56 -7.65 -6.54
CA LEU A 80 2.15 -8.11 -5.20
C LEU A 80 0.64 -8.34 -5.09
N HIS A 81 -0.16 -7.46 -5.69
CA HIS A 81 -1.61 -7.60 -5.76
C HIS A 81 -2.01 -8.90 -6.50
N SER A 82 -1.36 -9.19 -7.63
CA SER A 82 -1.60 -10.42 -8.40
C SER A 82 -1.24 -11.68 -7.61
N TYR A 83 -0.09 -11.70 -6.94
CA TYR A 83 0.30 -12.84 -6.09
C TYR A 83 -0.64 -13.00 -4.89
N SER A 84 -0.95 -11.90 -4.19
CA SER A 84 -1.85 -11.90 -3.04
C SER A 84 -3.21 -12.51 -3.39
N ASN A 85 -3.83 -12.07 -4.48
CA ASN A 85 -5.13 -12.56 -4.92
C ASN A 85 -5.08 -13.99 -5.49
N THR A 86 -4.03 -14.35 -6.25
CA THR A 86 -3.90 -15.71 -6.82
C THR A 86 -3.77 -16.76 -5.73
N PHE A 87 -2.98 -16.47 -4.69
CA PHE A 87 -2.66 -17.43 -3.63
C PHE A 87 -3.47 -17.24 -2.35
N GLN A 88 -4.46 -16.33 -2.36
CA GLN A 88 -5.26 -15.98 -1.19
C GLN A 88 -4.40 -15.61 0.03
N MET A 89 -3.27 -14.95 -0.24
CA MET A 89 -2.28 -14.56 0.77
C MET A 89 -2.55 -13.12 1.19
N PRO A 90 -2.95 -12.85 2.44
CA PRO A 90 -3.22 -11.50 2.90
C PRO A 90 -1.98 -10.63 2.81
N PHE A 91 -2.08 -9.52 2.07
CA PHE A 91 -1.00 -8.56 1.92
C PHE A 91 -1.44 -7.19 2.48
N VAL A 92 -0.72 -6.69 3.49
CA VAL A 92 -1.03 -5.42 4.14
C VAL A 92 0.07 -4.40 3.89
N THR A 93 -0.29 -3.21 3.41
CA THR A 93 0.69 -2.13 3.19
C THR A 93 0.30 -0.84 3.90
N PRO A 94 1.27 0.00 4.29
CA PRO A 94 0.98 1.38 4.68
C PRO A 94 0.55 2.27 3.51
N TRP A 95 0.88 1.93 2.25
CA TRP A 95 0.49 2.75 1.11
C TRP A 95 0.36 1.94 -0.20
N PHE A 96 -0.84 1.97 -0.80
CA PHE A 96 -1.08 1.56 -2.20
C PHE A 96 -1.73 2.68 -3.03
N PRO A 97 -1.66 2.59 -4.38
CA PRO A 97 -2.28 3.56 -5.27
C PRO A 97 -3.78 3.74 -4.97
N GLU A 98 -4.25 4.97 -5.19
CA GLU A 98 -5.58 5.49 -4.89
C GLU A 98 -6.77 4.68 -5.46
N LYS A 99 -6.50 3.80 -6.43
CA LYS A 99 -7.49 2.85 -6.96
C LYS A 99 -6.82 1.52 -7.25
N VAL A 100 -7.03 0.56 -6.35
CA VAL A 100 -6.90 -0.85 -6.71
C VAL A 100 -8.09 -1.19 -7.58
N LEU A 101 -7.85 -1.60 -8.83
CA LEU A 101 -8.94 -2.14 -9.64
C LEU A 101 -9.47 -3.36 -8.88
N THR A 102 -10.72 -3.28 -8.46
CA THR A 102 -11.40 -4.43 -7.85
C THR A 102 -11.27 -5.60 -8.82
N PRO A 103 -10.95 -6.82 -8.34
CA PRO A 103 -10.85 -7.98 -9.21
C PRO A 103 -12.11 -8.09 -10.05
N SER A 104 -11.95 -8.11 -11.38
CA SER A 104 -13.05 -8.20 -12.36
C SER A 104 -13.90 -9.46 -12.22
N SER A 105 -13.46 -10.39 -11.37
CA SER A 105 -14.06 -11.69 -11.06
C SER A 105 -15.00 -11.69 -9.84
N GLY A 106 -15.14 -10.59 -9.09
CA GLY A 106 -16.02 -10.54 -7.90
C GLY A 106 -15.52 -11.32 -6.67
N PHE A 107 -14.22 -11.66 -6.62
CA PHE A 107 -13.60 -12.31 -5.46
C PHE A 107 -13.15 -11.29 -4.40
N LEU A 108 -12.94 -11.77 -3.16
CA LEU A 108 -12.35 -10.99 -2.07
C LEU A 108 -10.94 -10.52 -2.47
N ASP A 109 -10.66 -9.25 -2.25
CA ASP A 109 -9.32 -8.69 -2.43
C ASP A 109 -8.46 -9.03 -1.21
N PHE A 110 -7.34 -9.71 -1.45
CA PHE A 110 -6.39 -10.11 -0.43
C PHE A 110 -5.32 -9.04 -0.17
N ALA A 111 -5.28 -7.96 -0.96
CA ALA A 111 -4.44 -6.81 -0.71
C ALA A 111 -5.22 -5.71 0.04
N ILE A 112 -4.65 -5.24 1.15
CA ILE A 112 -5.25 -4.22 2.00
C ILE A 112 -4.29 -3.04 2.14
N SER A 113 -4.78 -1.85 1.79
CA SER A 113 -4.12 -0.58 2.09
C SER A 113 -4.55 -0.06 3.46
N MET A 114 -3.58 0.27 4.31
CA MET A 114 -3.86 0.97 5.57
C MET A 114 -4.09 2.48 5.38
N ARG A 115 -3.70 3.03 4.21
CA ARG A 115 -3.90 4.45 3.91
C ARG A 115 -5.36 4.72 3.54
N PRO A 116 -6.06 5.63 4.23
CA PRO A 116 -7.41 6.02 3.85
C PRO A 116 -7.43 6.81 2.54
N ASP A 117 -8.54 6.72 1.82
CA ASP A 117 -8.81 7.58 0.66
C ASP A 117 -9.03 9.03 1.15
N TYR A 118 -8.22 9.96 0.64
CA TYR A 118 -8.24 11.36 1.04
C TYR A 118 -8.83 12.28 -0.04
N HIS A 119 -9.22 11.77 -1.21
CA HIS A 119 -9.81 12.62 -2.27
C HIS A 119 -11.07 13.33 -1.80
N GLN A 120 -11.91 12.63 -1.03
CA GLN A 120 -13.15 13.21 -0.52
C GLN A 120 -12.85 14.39 0.40
N ALA A 121 -11.85 14.26 1.28
CA ALA A 121 -11.44 15.35 2.16
C ALA A 121 -10.92 16.57 1.38
N ILE A 122 -10.23 16.36 0.25
CA ILE A 122 -9.81 17.45 -0.64
C ILE A 122 -11.04 18.16 -1.24
N ILE A 123 -12.03 17.41 -1.74
CA ILE A 123 -13.26 17.99 -2.29
C ILE A 123 -14.02 18.78 -1.22
N ASP A 124 -14.21 18.19 -0.05
CA ASP A 124 -14.93 18.81 1.05
C ASP A 124 -14.26 20.13 1.46
N THR A 125 -12.93 20.17 1.47
CA THR A 125 -12.16 21.40 1.73
C THR A 125 -12.42 22.47 0.67
N ILE A 126 -12.41 22.09 -0.62
CA ILE A 126 -12.68 23.02 -1.73
C ILE A 126 -14.11 23.59 -1.65
N GLN A 127 -15.08 22.75 -1.32
CA GLN A 127 -16.48 23.14 -1.14
C GLN A 127 -16.65 24.07 0.06
N PHE A 128 -16.05 23.72 1.20
CA PHE A 128 -16.11 24.49 2.44
C PHE A 128 -15.60 25.92 2.27
N TYR A 129 -14.48 26.10 1.57
CA TYR A 129 -13.91 27.43 1.30
C TYR A 129 -14.49 28.11 0.05
N GLY A 130 -15.38 27.45 -0.69
CA GLY A 130 -16.02 28.01 -1.88
C GLY A 130 -15.06 28.34 -3.03
N TRP A 131 -13.94 27.62 -3.16
CA TRP A 131 -12.96 27.90 -4.21
C TRP A 131 -13.52 27.58 -5.60
N ARG A 132 -13.70 28.60 -6.44
CA ARG A 132 -14.24 28.47 -7.80
C ARG A 132 -13.17 28.21 -8.87
N LYS A 133 -11.92 28.53 -8.56
CA LYS A 133 -10.75 28.35 -9.43
C LYS A 133 -9.62 27.78 -8.57
N ILE A 134 -9.10 26.62 -8.97
CA ILE A 134 -8.02 25.93 -8.27
C ILE A 134 -6.92 25.57 -9.27
N ILE A 135 -5.67 25.56 -8.81
CA ILE A 135 -4.54 25.01 -9.55
C ILE A 135 -4.14 23.73 -8.82
N TYR A 136 -4.23 22.59 -9.50
CA TYR A 136 -3.83 21.31 -8.95
C TYR A 136 -2.47 20.92 -9.54
N LEU A 137 -1.43 21.04 -8.72
CA LEU A 137 -0.10 20.51 -9.04
C LEU A 137 -0.01 19.09 -8.50
N TYR A 138 0.40 18.16 -9.36
CA TYR A 138 0.66 16.78 -8.98
C TYR A 138 1.90 16.26 -9.70
N ASP A 139 2.55 15.30 -9.07
CA ASP A 139 3.60 14.49 -9.68
C ASP A 139 3.00 13.13 -10.05
N SER A 140 3.26 12.67 -11.28
CA SER A 140 2.86 11.32 -11.69
C SER A 140 4.10 10.44 -11.65
N HIS A 141 4.10 9.46 -10.76
CA HIS A 141 5.17 8.46 -10.64
C HIS A 141 5.34 7.59 -11.91
N ASP A 142 4.44 7.70 -12.91
CA ASP A 142 4.44 6.97 -14.19
C ASP A 142 5.61 7.30 -15.16
N GLY A 143 6.80 7.63 -14.65
CA GLY A 143 8.03 7.68 -15.46
C GLY A 143 8.10 8.78 -16.54
N LYS A 144 7.18 9.75 -16.55
CA LYS A 144 7.30 10.96 -17.39
C LYS A 144 7.76 12.12 -16.51
N TYR A 145 9.08 12.35 -16.50
CA TYR A 145 9.77 13.48 -15.84
C TYR A 145 9.24 14.85 -16.31
N GLY A 146 8.05 15.23 -15.86
CA GLY A 146 7.46 16.52 -16.14
C GLY A 146 6.29 16.77 -15.21
N TYR A 147 6.36 17.86 -14.45
CA TYR A 147 5.22 18.39 -13.71
C TYR A 147 4.01 18.46 -14.65
N LYS A 148 2.97 17.67 -14.37
CA LYS A 148 1.74 17.71 -15.16
C LYS A 148 0.85 18.79 -14.57
N TYR A 149 0.66 19.85 -15.35
CA TYR A 149 -0.34 20.87 -15.05
C TYR A 149 -1.68 20.40 -15.59
N LYS A 150 -2.64 20.13 -14.72
CA LYS A 150 -4.04 19.97 -15.13
C LYS A 150 -4.83 21.14 -14.56
N ASN A 151 -5.23 22.05 -15.44
CA ASN A 151 -6.28 23.01 -15.12
C ASN A 151 -7.54 22.19 -14.84
N ILE A 152 -7.90 22.02 -13.56
CA ILE A 152 -9.20 21.49 -13.21
C ILE A 152 -10.19 22.60 -13.55
N TYR A 153 -10.85 22.44 -14.71
CA TYR A 153 -11.89 23.36 -15.14
C TYR A 153 -12.93 23.51 -14.02
N THR A 154 -13.42 24.75 -13.93
CA THR A 154 -14.43 25.27 -13.00
C THR A 154 -15.36 24.18 -12.49
N LEU A 155 -15.40 24.04 -11.16
CA LEU A 155 -16.36 23.19 -10.45
C LEU A 155 -17.78 23.68 -10.77
N HIS A 156 -18.36 23.18 -11.86
CA HIS A 156 -19.79 23.27 -12.10
C HIS A 156 -20.43 22.25 -11.16
N THR A 157 -21.23 22.78 -10.24
CA THR A 157 -21.74 22.18 -9.00
C THR A 157 -22.61 20.92 -9.15
N HIS A 158 -22.64 20.24 -10.30
CA HIS A 158 -23.70 19.28 -10.60
C HIS A 158 -23.30 17.95 -11.26
N ASN A 159 -22.02 17.59 -11.42
CA ASN A 159 -21.67 16.21 -11.81
C ASN A 159 -20.19 15.87 -11.55
N TYR A 160 -19.92 15.27 -10.39
CA TYR A 160 -18.63 14.67 -10.07
C TYR A 160 -18.53 13.29 -10.73
N ARG A 161 -18.07 13.22 -11.99
CA ARG A 161 -17.63 11.96 -12.61
C ARG A 161 -16.12 11.99 -12.79
N TYR A 162 -15.43 11.17 -12.02
CA TYR A 162 -14.04 10.81 -12.28
C TYR A 162 -13.98 9.99 -13.58
N LYS A 163 -13.25 10.48 -14.58
CA LYS A 163 -12.72 9.63 -15.65
C LYS A 163 -11.43 9.00 -15.20
#